data_AF-A0A9Q4MI23-F1
#
_entry.id   AF-A0A9Q4MI23-F1
#
_cell.length_a   1.000
_cell.length_b   1.000
_cell.length_c   1.000
_cell.angle_alpha   90.00
_cell.angle_beta   90.00
_cell.angle_gamma   90.00
#
_symmetry.space_group_name_H-M   'P 1'
#
loop_
_entity.id
_entity.type
_entity.pdbx_description
1 polymer ?
#
loop_
_entity_poly.entity_id
_entity_poly.type
_entity_poly.pdbx_seq_one_letter_code
_entity_poly.pdbx_strand_id
1 'polypeptide(L)'
;MLTQEQIDFIYEDLIHAFDFLWFNVGDAHGMYAAQTDKDSFAERKNDFLFLLGKLLDEGKLKLAKKGKFLSGTTTELVEMFRKSFPDSDEAVDLGGAGIWFFTDECPAGAVWVFKEEGENEQGENNEDCYLWT
;
A
#
# COMPACT_ATOMS: atom_id res chain seq x y z
N MET A 1 7.05 14.73 -0.10
CA MET A 1 7.46 13.86 -1.22
C MET A 1 8.65 13.06 -0.79
N LEU A 2 8.49 11.74 -0.81
CA LEU A 2 9.50 10.78 -0.36
C LEU A 2 10.80 10.87 -1.17
N THR A 3 11.93 10.66 -0.50
CA THR A 3 13.23 10.48 -1.15
C THR A 3 13.37 9.05 -1.69
N GLN A 4 14.33 8.83 -2.60
CA GLN A 4 14.59 7.48 -3.10
C GLN A 4 15.03 6.54 -1.97
N GLU A 5 15.84 7.01 -1.02
CA GLU A 5 16.27 6.23 0.15
C GLU A 5 15.08 5.78 1.01
N GLN A 6 14.08 6.64 1.21
CA GLN A 6 12.85 6.29 1.93
C GLN A 6 12.01 5.26 1.16
N ILE A 7 11.93 5.39 -0.16
CA ILE A 7 11.23 4.43 -1.02
C ILE A 7 11.94 3.07 -0.97
N ASP A 8 13.26 3.07 -1.07
CA ASP A 8 14.07 1.84 -1.03
C ASP A 8 13.88 1.12 0.31
N PHE A 9 13.91 1.85 1.43
CA PHE A 9 13.62 1.29 2.76
C PHE A 9 12.21 0.68 2.83
N ILE A 10 11.19 1.38 2.31
CA ILE A 10 9.80 0.86 2.27
C ILE A 10 9.71 -0.43 1.45
N TYR A 11 10.50 -0.54 0.38
CA TYR A 11 10.48 -1.68 -0.54
C TYR A 11 11.13 -2.94 0.05
N GLU A 12 11.92 -2.82 1.12
CA GLU A 12 12.54 -3.96 1.78
C GLU A 12 11.51 -4.89 2.45
N ASP A 13 10.33 -4.38 2.82
CA ASP A 13 9.33 -5.12 3.58
C ASP A 13 7.88 -4.88 3.11
N LEU A 14 7.58 -5.37 1.90
CA LEU A 14 6.26 -5.26 1.24
C LEU A 14 5.37 -6.49 1.49
N ILE A 15 5.45 -7.16 2.64
CA ILE A 15 4.64 -8.37 2.92
C ILE A 15 3.45 -8.13 3.86
N HIS A 16 3.18 -6.86 4.18
CA HIS A 16 2.19 -6.47 5.18
C HIS A 16 0.96 -5.81 4.56
N ALA A 17 -0.11 -5.65 5.35
CA ALA A 17 -1.27 -4.88 4.96
C ALA A 17 -0.95 -3.37 4.84
N PHE A 18 -1.90 -2.59 4.31
CA PHE A 18 -1.68 -1.18 4.00
C PHE A 18 -1.46 -0.28 5.22
N ASP A 19 -1.86 -0.70 6.42
CA ASP A 19 -1.53 -0.01 7.67
C ASP A 19 -0.01 0.12 7.85
N PHE A 20 0.75 -0.92 7.51
CA PHE A 20 2.21 -0.89 7.59
C PHE A 20 2.82 0.09 6.58
N LEU A 21 2.31 0.09 5.34
CA LEU A 21 2.72 1.06 4.33
C LEU A 21 2.41 2.49 4.77
N TRP A 22 1.25 2.72 5.40
CA TRP A 22 0.88 4.01 5.97
C TRP A 22 1.83 4.42 7.11
N PHE A 23 2.20 3.50 8.00
CA PHE A 23 3.16 3.79 9.07
C PHE A 23 4.55 4.09 8.55
N ASN A 24 5.05 3.37 7.54
CA ASN A 24 6.35 3.69 6.96
C ASN A 24 6.37 5.08 6.29
N VAL A 25 5.25 5.51 5.70
CA VAL A 25 5.09 6.90 5.23
C VAL A 25 5.08 7.87 6.42
N GLY A 26 4.42 7.51 7.53
CA GLY A 26 4.51 8.25 8.80
C GLY A 26 5.95 8.46 9.27
N ASP A 27 6.70 7.37 9.40
CA ASP A 27 8.09 7.37 9.85
C ASP A 27 8.99 8.20 8.92
N ALA A 28 8.77 8.11 7.59
CA ALA A 28 9.46 8.94 6.61
C ALA A 28 9.19 10.45 6.77
N HIS A 29 8.06 10.82 7.36
CA HIS A 29 7.70 12.19 7.74
C HIS A 29 8.09 12.55 9.19
N GLY A 30 8.83 11.67 9.87
CA GLY A 30 9.27 11.87 11.25
C GLY A 30 8.15 11.69 12.29
N MET A 31 7.08 10.98 11.93
CA MET A 31 6.02 10.63 12.85
C MET A 31 6.34 9.34 13.62
N TYR A 32 5.76 9.21 14.80
CA TYR A 32 5.70 7.94 15.51
C TYR A 32 4.32 7.32 15.34
N ALA A 33 4.22 6.00 15.49
CA ALA A 33 2.93 5.30 15.46
C ALA A 33 1.91 5.94 16.44
N ALA A 34 0.66 6.08 15.98
CA ALA A 34 -0.45 6.75 16.68
C ALA A 34 -0.30 8.27 16.92
N GLN A 35 0.75 8.92 16.37
CA GLN A 35 0.81 10.39 16.37
C GLN A 35 -0.10 10.96 15.28
N THR A 36 -0.93 11.93 15.68
CA THR A 36 -1.76 12.71 14.76
C THR A 36 -1.06 14.02 14.40
N ASP A 37 -1.06 14.39 13.13
CA ASP A 37 -0.61 15.69 12.68
C ASP A 37 -1.39 16.14 11.44
N LYS A 38 -2.27 17.11 11.66
CA LYS A 38 -3.16 17.65 10.64
C LYS A 38 -2.41 18.39 9.53
N ASP A 39 -1.27 18.98 9.85
CA ASP A 39 -0.54 19.80 8.88
C ASP A 39 0.17 18.91 7.85
N SER A 40 0.66 17.75 8.27
CA SER A 40 1.36 16.78 7.41
C SER A 40 0.47 15.66 6.87
N PHE A 41 -0.76 15.46 7.39
CA PHE A 41 -1.69 14.42 6.92
C PHE A 41 -1.90 14.44 5.40
N ALA A 42 -2.13 15.61 4.82
CA ALA A 42 -2.35 15.74 3.39
C ALA A 42 -1.13 15.33 2.56
N GLU A 43 0.08 15.63 3.04
CA GLU A 43 1.33 15.22 2.38
C GLU A 43 1.56 13.72 2.52
N ARG A 44 1.36 13.14 3.71
CA ARG A 44 1.44 11.69 3.92
C ARG A 44 0.44 10.92 3.06
N LYS A 45 -0.81 11.39 2.98
CA LYS A 45 -1.84 10.81 2.10
C LYS A 45 -1.39 10.83 0.63
N ASN A 46 -0.80 11.92 0.17
CA ASN A 46 -0.29 12.00 -1.20
C ASN A 46 0.89 11.05 -1.44
N ASP A 47 1.81 10.95 -0.48
CA ASP A 47 2.96 10.03 -0.56
C ASP A 47 2.52 8.55 -0.52
N PHE A 48 1.52 8.20 0.30
CA PHE A 48 0.88 6.88 0.28
C PHE A 48 0.24 6.56 -1.08
N LEU A 49 -0.56 7.48 -1.63
CA LEU A 49 -1.20 7.30 -2.94
C LEU A 49 -0.17 7.21 -4.08
N PHE A 50 0.94 7.94 -3.96
CA PHE A 50 2.06 7.84 -4.88
C PHE A 50 2.71 6.44 -4.85
N LEU A 51 3.02 5.92 -3.65
CA LEU A 51 3.57 4.56 -3.50
C LEU A 51 2.60 3.50 -4.03
N LEU A 52 1.31 3.62 -3.72
CA LEU A 52 0.27 2.74 -4.24
C LEU A 52 0.30 2.68 -5.77
N GLY A 53 0.34 3.83 -6.44
CA GLY A 53 0.42 3.90 -7.90
C GLY A 53 1.72 3.30 -8.45
N LYS A 54 2.85 3.65 -7.84
CA LYS A 54 4.17 3.14 -8.23
C LYS A 54 4.27 1.61 -8.13
N LEU A 55 3.76 1.02 -7.04
CA LEU A 55 3.75 -0.43 -6.81
C LEU A 55 2.82 -1.17 -7.78
N LEU A 56 1.70 -0.57 -8.15
CA LEU A 56 0.78 -1.08 -9.18
C LEU A 56 1.45 -1.05 -10.57
N ASP A 57 2.09 0.06 -10.94
CA ASP A 57 2.78 0.20 -12.23
C ASP A 57 4.00 -0.75 -12.36
N GLU A 58 4.69 -1.01 -11.25
CA GLU A 58 5.80 -1.98 -11.19
C GLU A 58 5.32 -3.44 -11.18
N GLY A 59 4.01 -3.68 -11.07
CA GLY A 59 3.44 -5.02 -11.00
C GLY A 59 3.75 -5.78 -9.70
N LYS A 60 4.26 -5.10 -8.67
CA LYS A 60 4.55 -5.68 -7.34
C LYS A 60 3.32 -5.76 -6.45
N LEU A 61 2.28 -5.02 -6.79
CA LEU A 61 1.03 -4.97 -6.06
C LEU A 61 -0.15 -5.22 -7.00
N LYS A 62 -1.08 -6.03 -6.53
CA LYS A 62 -2.46 -6.10 -7.02
C LYS A 62 -3.40 -5.73 -5.88
N LEU A 63 -4.60 -5.30 -6.23
CA LEU A 63 -5.64 -4.96 -5.27
C LEU A 63 -6.73 -6.02 -5.28
N ALA A 64 -7.27 -6.34 -4.11
CA ALA A 64 -8.39 -7.24 -4.00
C ALA A 64 -9.42 -6.78 -2.97
N LYS A 65 -10.68 -7.14 -3.19
CA LYS A 65 -11.76 -6.95 -2.22
C LYS A 65 -12.62 -8.20 -2.18
N LYS A 66 -12.93 -8.68 -0.98
CA LYS A 66 -13.77 -9.89 -0.77
C LYS A 66 -13.28 -11.10 -1.57
N GLY A 67 -11.95 -11.34 -1.54
CA GLY A 67 -11.31 -12.48 -2.19
C GLY A 67 -11.24 -12.41 -3.72
N LYS A 68 -11.50 -11.25 -4.33
CA LYS A 68 -11.44 -11.07 -5.78
C LYS A 68 -10.49 -9.93 -6.13
N PHE A 69 -9.63 -10.18 -7.11
CA PHE A 69 -8.82 -9.13 -7.71
C PHE A 69 -9.70 -8.04 -8.31
N LEU A 70 -9.27 -6.80 -8.11
CA LEU A 70 -9.81 -5.65 -8.81
C LEU A 70 -9.05 -5.47 -10.13
N SER A 71 -9.80 -5.14 -11.18
CA SER A 71 -9.28 -4.81 -12.49
C SER A 71 -9.47 -3.32 -12.75
N GLY A 72 -8.50 -2.70 -13.41
CA GLY A 72 -8.55 -1.30 -13.78
C GLY A 72 -7.15 -0.80 -14.11
N THR A 73 -7.06 0.41 -14.64
CA THR A 73 -5.80 1.13 -14.78
C THR A 73 -5.28 1.57 -13.40
N THR A 74 -3.97 1.76 -13.27
CA THR A 74 -3.36 2.31 -12.05
C THR A 74 -4.06 3.60 -11.61
N THR A 75 -4.34 4.50 -12.55
CA THR A 75 -5.06 5.76 -12.29
C THR A 75 -6.44 5.53 -11.68
N GLU A 76 -7.24 4.62 -12.23
CA GLU A 76 -8.59 4.32 -11.70
C GLU A 76 -8.52 3.74 -10.29
N LEU A 77 -7.56 2.84 -10.05
CA LEU A 77 -7.35 2.20 -8.75
C LEU A 77 -6.87 3.19 -7.69
N VAL A 78 -5.93 4.08 -8.03
CA VAL A 78 -5.46 5.14 -7.12
C VAL A 78 -6.56 6.16 -6.84
N GLU A 79 -7.36 6.54 -7.85
CA GLU A 79 -8.48 7.47 -7.66
C GLU A 79 -9.59 6.89 -6.78
N MET A 80 -9.82 5.57 -6.84
CA MET A 80 -10.72 4.87 -5.92
C MET A 80 -10.25 5.01 -4.46
N PHE A 81 -8.95 4.83 -4.20
CA PHE A 81 -8.37 5.11 -2.89
C PHE A 81 -8.52 6.58 -2.54
N ARG A 82 -8.11 7.51 -3.40
CA ARG A 82 -8.18 8.97 -3.14
C ARG A 82 -9.57 9.41 -2.66
N LYS A 83 -10.64 8.91 -3.29
CA LYS A 83 -12.04 9.23 -2.96
C LYS A 83 -12.53 8.64 -1.66
N SER A 84 -12.03 7.47 -1.28
CA SER A 84 -12.46 6.73 -0.09
C SER A 84 -11.60 7.03 1.13
N PHE A 85 -10.36 7.48 0.91
CA PHE A 85 -9.36 7.67 1.95
C PHE A 85 -9.82 8.74 2.95
N PRO A 86 -9.63 8.51 4.26
CA PRO A 86 -10.06 9.46 5.29
C PRO A 86 -9.46 10.87 5.14
N ASP A 87 -10.02 11.80 5.90
CA ASP A 87 -9.65 13.22 5.93
C ASP A 87 -8.81 13.61 7.15
N SER A 88 -8.57 12.68 8.08
CA SER A 88 -7.69 12.90 9.24
C SER A 88 -7.02 11.62 9.74
N ASP A 89 -5.95 11.76 10.54
CA ASP A 89 -5.26 10.63 11.17
C ASP A 89 -6.19 9.84 12.09
N GLU A 90 -7.05 10.53 12.84
CA GLU A 90 -7.99 9.88 13.77
C GLU A 90 -8.97 8.96 13.02
N ALA A 91 -9.36 9.35 11.81
CA ALA A 91 -10.24 8.57 10.96
C ALA A 91 -9.52 7.41 10.25
N VAL A 92 -8.20 7.50 10.02
CA VAL A 92 -7.39 6.35 9.58
C VAL A 92 -7.16 5.37 10.73
N ASP A 93 -6.84 5.89 11.91
CA ASP A 93 -6.39 5.09 13.04
C ASP A 93 -7.54 4.44 13.82
N LEU A 94 -8.79 4.95 13.77
CA LEU A 94 -10.00 4.39 14.43
C LEU A 94 -9.76 3.68 15.78
N GLY A 95 -8.94 4.27 16.66
CA GLY A 95 -8.58 3.69 17.96
C GLY A 95 -7.21 2.99 18.04
N GLY A 96 -6.38 3.09 17.01
CA GLY A 96 -5.00 2.59 16.95
C GLY A 96 -4.72 1.67 15.76
N ALA A 97 -3.46 1.56 15.36
CA ALA A 97 -2.97 0.57 14.38
C ALA A 97 -3.59 0.66 12.96
N GLY A 98 -4.06 1.83 12.51
CA GLY A 98 -4.49 2.03 11.11
C GLY A 98 -5.72 1.21 10.74
N ILE A 99 -6.63 0.99 11.70
CA ILE A 99 -7.78 0.09 11.58
C ILE A 99 -8.62 0.33 10.32
N TRP A 100 -8.71 1.57 9.81
CA TRP A 100 -9.48 1.88 8.61
C TRP A 100 -9.17 0.96 7.43
N PHE A 101 -7.90 0.57 7.24
CA PHE A 101 -7.47 -0.31 6.13
C PHE A 101 -8.11 -1.71 6.15
N PHE A 102 -8.61 -2.16 7.31
CA PHE A 102 -9.26 -3.45 7.49
C PHE A 102 -10.79 -3.36 7.46
N THR A 103 -11.35 -2.15 7.39
CA THR A 103 -12.80 -1.94 7.36
C THR A 103 -13.40 -2.16 5.97
N ASP A 104 -14.72 -2.26 5.91
CA ASP A 104 -15.43 -2.32 4.64
C ASP A 104 -15.32 -1.01 3.82
N GLU A 105 -15.02 0.12 4.47
CA GLU A 105 -14.85 1.44 3.85
C GLU A 105 -13.53 1.56 3.07
N CYS A 106 -12.50 0.80 3.45
CA CYS A 106 -11.29 0.67 2.65
C CYS A 106 -11.63 -0.05 1.33
N PRO A 107 -11.33 0.53 0.16
CA PRO A 107 -11.84 0.01 -1.10
C PRO A 107 -11.21 -1.32 -1.52
N ALA A 108 -9.98 -1.62 -1.05
CA ALA A 108 -9.27 -2.86 -1.34
C ALA A 108 -8.15 -3.14 -0.34
N GLY A 109 -7.78 -4.41 -0.18
CA GLY A 109 -6.56 -4.85 0.49
C GLY A 109 -5.41 -5.09 -0.49
N ALA A 110 -4.20 -5.22 0.05
CA ALA A 110 -3.00 -5.49 -0.72
C ALA A 110 -2.88 -6.98 -1.06
N VAL A 111 -2.51 -7.25 -2.31
CA VAL A 111 -2.04 -8.57 -2.75
C VAL A 111 -0.68 -8.40 -3.39
N TRP A 112 0.36 -8.84 -2.69
CA TRP A 112 1.75 -8.66 -3.11
C TRP A 112 2.17 -9.73 -4.10
N VAL A 113 2.86 -9.31 -5.15
CA VAL A 113 3.27 -10.15 -6.27
C VAL A 113 4.77 -10.39 -6.19
N PHE A 114 5.15 -11.66 -6.11
CA PHE A 114 6.53 -12.11 -6.13
C PHE A 114 6.75 -13.00 -7.34
N LYS A 115 7.96 -12.92 -7.90
CA LYS A 115 8.41 -13.93 -8.87
C LYS A 115 9.20 -14.95 -8.09
N GLU A 116 8.88 -16.24 -8.24
CA GLU A 116 9.79 -17.28 -7.78
C GLU A 116 11.12 -17.11 -8.51
N GLU A 117 12.23 -16.97 -7.77
CA GLU A 117 13.55 -17.08 -8.36
C GLU A 117 13.90 -18.56 -8.48
N GLY A 118 13.69 -19.12 -9.67
CA GLY A 118 14.14 -20.47 -9.99
C GLY A 118 14.05 -20.73 -11.49
N GLU A 119 15.18 -20.89 -12.15
CA GLU A 119 15.21 -21.61 -13.43
C GLU A 119 14.81 -23.05 -13.13
N ASN A 120 13.54 -23.41 -13.38
CA ASN A 120 13.23 -24.81 -13.59
C ASN A 120 14.03 -25.25 -14.85
N GLU A 121 14.67 -26.42 -14.80
CA GLU A 121 15.54 -26.95 -15.86
C GLU A 121 14.83 -27.11 -17.24
N GLN A 122 13.54 -26.76 -17.31
CA GLN A 122 12.67 -26.80 -18.48
C GLN A 122 12.36 -25.43 -19.10
N GLY A 123 12.81 -24.31 -18.54
CA GLY A 123 12.61 -22.98 -19.13
C GLY A 123 11.14 -22.53 -19.19
N GLU A 124 10.32 -22.98 -18.23
CA GLU A 124 8.92 -22.56 -18.11
C GLU A 124 8.83 -21.31 -17.23
N ASN A 125 8.06 -20.32 -17.69
CA ASN A 125 7.92 -19.00 -17.08
C ASN A 125 7.68 -19.07 -15.56
N ASN A 126 8.47 -18.33 -14.77
CA ASN A 126 8.21 -18.11 -13.33
C ASN A 126 6.74 -17.69 -13.14
N GLU A 127 5.97 -18.52 -12.45
CA GLU A 127 4.59 -18.19 -12.09
C GLU A 127 4.59 -17.05 -11.06
N ASP A 128 3.65 -16.11 -11.19
CA ASP A 128 3.45 -15.07 -10.19
C ASP A 128 2.92 -15.70 -8.90
N CYS A 129 3.64 -15.53 -7.79
CA CYS A 129 3.16 -15.86 -6.45
C CYS A 129 2.44 -14.66 -5.83
N TYR A 130 1.37 -14.94 -5.08
CA TYR A 130 0.54 -13.92 -4.44
C TYR A 130 0.49 -14.09 -2.93
N LEU A 131 0.84 -13.03 -2.19
CA LEU A 131 0.58 -12.93 -0.76
C LEU A 131 -0.63 -12.04 -0.53
N TRP A 132 -1.67 -12.59 0.08
CA TRP A 132 -2.90 -11.87 0.40
C TRP A 132 -2.84 -11.40 1.85
N THR A 133 -3.13 -10.11 2.06
CA THR A 133 -3.11 -9.46 3.39
C THR A 133 -4.48 -8.93 3.77
#